data_AF-A0A135T2L4-F1
#
_entry.id   AF-A0A135T2L4-F1
#
_cell.length_a   1.000
_cell.length_b   1.000
_cell.length_c   1.000
_cell.angle_alpha   90.00
_cell.angle_beta   90.00
_cell.angle_gamma   90.00
#
_symmetry.space_group_name_H-M   'P 1'
#
loop_
_entity.id
_entity.type
_entity.pdbx_description
1 polymer ?
#
loop_
_entity_poly.entity_id
_entity_poly.type
_entity_poly.pdbx_seq_one_letter_code
_entity_poly.pdbx_strand_id
1 'polypeptide(L)'
;MIAISSLSQLSASQQRMCDDLLQALIPRNCPMDPDTLDQVRHEFWNRIFAKGWTTNKDNNAPGQLPKRTNDEASLTIGTLNQDVPKNGSVPGYRRAGQSVLLKVSMKVGDRWEDIEASFFWVDQQGHRGSELSNASIDIEGDLTLDEAKIEVGMHYDTNEKERVGGWNWNKVVYWGRLRLLNLALQLSVTNSEDTSELKQVRLVEEHWLEKEELRQNFLVHEQLLRGD
;
A
#
# COMPACT_ATOMS: atom_id res chain seq x y z
N MET A 1 18.03 1.37 35.58
CA MET A 1 17.03 1.57 34.51
C MET A 1 15.76 0.86 34.93
N ILE A 2 14.61 1.54 34.89
CA ILE A 2 13.32 0.91 35.20
C ILE A 2 12.87 0.11 33.96
N ALA A 3 12.48 -1.14 34.15
CA ALA A 3 11.95 -1.96 33.06
C ALA A 3 10.47 -1.63 32.83
N ILE A 4 10.17 -0.95 31.72
CA ILE A 4 8.81 -0.75 31.24
C ILE A 4 8.52 -1.91 30.28
N SER A 5 7.48 -2.67 30.61
CA SER A 5 7.12 -3.95 29.98
C SER A 5 5.64 -4.03 29.60
N SER A 6 4.81 -3.10 30.06
CA SER A 6 3.39 -3.04 29.70
C SER A 6 2.82 -1.62 29.79
N LEU A 7 1.68 -1.42 29.12
CA LEU A 7 0.93 -0.18 29.14
C LEU A 7 0.48 0.24 30.55
N SER A 8 0.20 -0.73 31.43
CA SER A 8 -0.27 -0.48 32.80
C SER A 8 0.75 0.26 33.68
N GLN A 9 2.02 0.26 33.29
CA GLN A 9 3.09 0.96 33.99
C GLN A 9 3.21 2.44 33.58
N LEU A 10 2.42 2.89 32.59
CA LEU A 10 2.43 4.24 32.08
C LEU A 10 1.26 5.06 32.66
N SER A 11 1.54 6.30 33.06
CA SER A 11 0.51 7.27 33.41
C SER A 11 -0.36 7.63 32.20
N ALA A 12 -1.56 8.18 32.43
CA ALA A 12 -2.44 8.61 31.34
C ALA A 12 -1.79 9.61 30.36
N SER A 13 -0.88 10.47 30.84
CA SER A 13 -0.13 11.39 29.97
C SER A 13 0.94 10.66 29.16
N GLN A 14 1.64 9.69 29.76
CA GLN A 14 2.64 8.88 29.05
C GLN A 14 2.01 7.98 27.99
N GLN A 15 0.78 7.49 28.22
CA GLN A 15 0.04 6.73 27.21
C GLN A 15 -0.30 7.54 25.95
N ARG A 16 -0.27 8.88 26.05
CA ARG A 16 -0.51 9.82 24.93
C ARG A 16 0.77 10.42 24.36
N MET A 17 1.95 10.02 24.85
CA MET A 17 3.22 10.65 24.48
C MET A 17 3.63 10.42 23.01
N CYS A 18 2.92 9.56 22.28
CA CYS A 18 3.17 9.25 20.88
C CYS A 18 2.02 9.66 19.97
N ASP A 19 1.00 10.38 20.48
CA ASP A 19 -0.20 10.74 19.71
C ASP A 19 0.14 11.54 18.43
N ASP A 20 1.21 12.35 18.45
CA ASP A 20 1.73 13.06 17.27
C ASP A 20 2.21 12.11 16.17
N LEU A 21 2.88 11.00 16.54
CA LEU A 21 3.30 9.97 15.58
C LEU A 21 2.09 9.25 14.98
N LEU A 22 1.07 8.99 15.79
CA LEU A 22 -0.15 8.32 15.36
C LEU A 22 -0.99 9.22 14.46
N GLN A 23 -1.09 10.51 14.77
CA GLN A 23 -1.71 11.51 13.91
C GLN A 23 -1.01 11.61 12.55
N ALA A 24 0.31 11.45 12.50
CA ALA A 24 1.03 11.37 11.23
C ALA A 24 0.83 10.03 10.49
N LEU A 25 0.63 8.93 11.22
CA LEU A 25 0.43 7.59 10.67
C LEU A 25 -0.92 7.41 9.99
N ILE A 26 -2.01 7.86 10.64
CA ILE A 26 -3.40 7.65 10.21
C ILE A 26 -3.62 8.02 8.73
N PRO A 27 -3.40 9.27 8.29
CA PRO A 27 -3.68 9.66 6.90
C PRO A 27 -2.78 8.96 5.89
N ARG A 28 -1.62 8.45 6.32
CA ARG A 28 -0.66 7.76 5.46
C ARG A 28 -0.98 6.29 5.26
N ASN A 29 -1.61 5.64 6.23
CA ASN A 29 -1.98 4.22 6.15
C ASN A 29 -3.42 4.01 5.68
N CYS A 30 -4.33 4.92 6.01
CA CYS A 30 -5.75 4.79 5.77
C CYS A 30 -6.31 6.09 5.13
N PRO A 31 -5.96 6.40 3.87
CA PRO A 31 -6.39 7.66 3.23
C PRO A 31 -7.92 7.78 3.07
N MET A 32 -8.59 6.67 2.78
CA MET A 32 -10.02 6.65 2.43
C MET A 32 -10.95 6.52 3.65
N ASP A 33 -10.53 5.76 4.66
CA ASP A 33 -11.30 5.50 5.88
C ASP A 33 -10.37 5.54 7.09
N PRO A 34 -10.02 6.74 7.59
CA PRO A 34 -9.02 6.89 8.64
C PRO A 34 -9.55 6.39 9.98
N ASP A 35 -8.82 5.44 10.58
CA ASP A 35 -9.07 5.01 11.95
C ASP A 35 -8.99 6.19 12.92
N THR A 36 -9.79 6.12 13.99
CA THR A 36 -9.72 7.11 15.07
C THR A 36 -8.38 6.99 15.81
N LEU A 37 -7.92 8.11 16.37
CA LEU A 37 -6.69 8.14 17.16
C LEU A 37 -6.71 7.14 18.33
N ASP A 38 -7.88 6.91 18.93
CA ASP A 38 -8.04 5.97 20.04
C ASP A 38 -7.86 4.51 19.61
N GLN A 39 -8.41 4.12 18.45
CA GLN A 39 -8.21 2.79 17.87
C GLN A 39 -6.74 2.55 17.53
N VAL A 40 -6.11 3.51 16.83
CA VAL A 40 -4.70 3.42 16.44
C VAL A 40 -3.79 3.40 17.67
N ARG A 41 -4.11 4.17 18.73
CA ARG A 41 -3.34 4.15 19.98
C ARG A 41 -3.39 2.79 20.67
N HIS A 42 -4.56 2.16 20.71
CA HIS A 42 -4.69 0.82 21.27
C HIS A 42 -3.79 -0.18 20.55
N GLU A 43 -3.88 -0.21 19.21
CA GLU A 43 -3.06 -1.09 18.38
C GLU A 43 -1.55 -0.78 18.47
N PHE A 44 -1.20 0.50 18.53
CA PHE A 44 0.18 0.94 18.71
C PHE A 44 0.81 0.36 19.98
N TRP A 45 0.14 0.48 21.13
CA TRP A 45 0.69 -0.05 22.38
C TRP A 45 0.80 -1.57 22.38
N ASN A 46 -0.16 -2.27 21.74
CA ASN A 46 -0.06 -3.71 21.53
C ASN A 46 1.21 -4.07 20.73
N ARG A 47 1.52 -3.31 19.69
CA ARG A 47 2.73 -3.51 18.86
C ARG A 47 4.03 -3.16 19.59
N ILE A 48 4.03 -2.09 20.38
CA ILE A 48 5.19 -1.68 21.18
C ILE A 48 5.65 -2.83 22.08
N PHE A 49 4.73 -3.47 22.80
CA PHE A 49 5.02 -4.55 23.74
C PHE A 49 4.93 -5.96 23.13
N ALA A 50 4.65 -6.06 21.82
CA ALA A 50 4.56 -7.35 21.12
C ALA A 50 5.82 -8.20 21.31
N LYS A 51 5.62 -9.53 21.33
CA LYS A 51 6.70 -10.51 21.57
C LYS A 51 7.44 -10.26 22.91
N GLY A 52 6.73 -9.69 23.89
CA GLY A 52 7.24 -9.38 25.21
C GLY A 52 8.38 -8.35 25.18
N TRP A 53 8.34 -7.38 24.27
CA TRP A 53 9.35 -6.33 24.24
C TRP A 53 9.33 -5.49 25.53
N THR A 54 10.49 -5.05 26.00
CA THR A 54 10.65 -4.22 27.20
C THR A 54 11.78 -3.22 26.99
N THR A 55 11.89 -2.18 27.80
CA THR A 55 13.01 -1.21 27.74
C THR A 55 14.40 -1.79 28.04
N ASN A 56 14.50 -3.06 28.48
CA ASN A 56 15.77 -3.77 28.62
C ASN A 56 16.19 -4.54 27.35
N LYS A 57 15.37 -4.53 26.29
CA LYS A 57 15.64 -5.20 25.02
C LYS A 57 16.09 -4.20 23.97
N ASP A 58 16.88 -4.68 23.02
CA ASP A 58 17.31 -3.88 21.88
C ASP A 58 16.10 -3.34 21.09
N ASN A 59 16.26 -2.11 20.62
CA ASN A 59 15.30 -1.46 19.73
C ASN A 59 15.94 -1.31 18.35
N ASN A 60 15.74 -2.31 17.50
CA ASN A 60 16.31 -2.33 16.17
C ASN A 60 15.52 -1.40 15.24
N ALA A 61 16.22 -0.51 14.54
CA ALA A 61 15.62 0.33 13.51
C ALA A 61 15.07 -0.53 12.36
N PRO A 62 13.90 -0.21 11.80
CA PRO A 62 13.40 -0.91 10.63
C PRO A 62 14.30 -0.65 9.43
N GLY A 63 14.41 -1.66 8.56
CA GLY A 63 15.12 -1.55 7.29
C GLY A 63 14.44 -0.59 6.31
N GLN A 64 14.99 -0.51 5.10
CA GLN A 64 14.38 0.23 4.00
C GLN A 64 13.04 -0.39 3.61
N LEU A 65 12.12 0.44 3.10
CA LEU A 65 10.87 -0.03 2.51
C LEU A 65 11.19 -1.00 1.36
N PRO A 66 10.78 -2.27 1.44
CA PRO A 66 11.03 -3.23 0.37
C PRO A 66 10.44 -2.73 -0.95
N LYS A 67 11.17 -2.97 -2.04
CA LYS A 67 10.64 -2.73 -3.40
C LYS A 67 9.48 -3.68 -3.64
N ARG A 68 8.47 -3.19 -4.36
CA ARG A 68 7.36 -4.02 -4.80
C ARG A 68 7.86 -5.13 -5.73
N THR A 69 7.40 -6.33 -5.48
CA THR A 69 7.62 -7.50 -6.33
C THR A 69 6.62 -7.51 -7.50
N ASN A 70 6.82 -8.41 -8.47
CA ASN A 70 5.83 -8.59 -9.52
C ASN A 70 4.54 -9.21 -8.95
N ASP A 71 4.67 -10.21 -8.10
CA ASP A 71 3.54 -10.97 -7.55
C ASP A 71 2.61 -10.08 -6.71
N GLU A 72 3.14 -9.08 -6.00
CA GLU A 72 2.35 -8.08 -5.27
C GLU A 72 1.56 -7.13 -6.18
N ALA A 73 1.86 -7.08 -7.49
CA ALA A 73 1.27 -6.13 -8.44
C ALA A 73 0.59 -6.79 -9.64
N SER A 74 0.55 -8.11 -9.70
CA SER A 74 -0.02 -8.85 -10.83
C SER A 74 -0.71 -10.12 -10.39
N LEU A 75 -1.80 -10.47 -11.06
CA LEU A 75 -2.47 -11.75 -10.92
C LEU A 75 -2.46 -12.50 -12.24
N THR A 76 -2.43 -13.82 -12.14
CA THR A 76 -2.75 -14.67 -13.29
C THR A 76 -4.25 -14.57 -13.55
N ILE A 77 -4.62 -14.08 -14.74
CA ILE A 77 -6.00 -13.78 -15.11
C ILE A 77 -6.46 -14.64 -16.30
N GLY A 78 -5.55 -15.23 -17.06
CA GLY A 78 -5.92 -15.97 -18.25
C GLY A 78 -4.79 -16.74 -18.87
N THR A 79 -5.05 -17.25 -20.07
CA THR A 79 -4.05 -17.94 -20.90
C THR A 79 -4.01 -17.37 -22.30
N LEU A 80 -2.89 -17.60 -23.00
CA LEU A 80 -2.75 -17.23 -24.40
C LEU A 80 -3.58 -18.16 -25.28
N ASN A 81 -4.42 -17.61 -26.15
CA ASN A 81 -5.19 -18.40 -27.12
C ASN A 81 -4.42 -18.72 -28.40
N GLN A 82 -3.25 -18.08 -28.57
CA GLN A 82 -2.35 -18.28 -29.70
C GLN A 82 -0.90 -18.05 -29.29
N ASP A 83 0.02 -18.48 -30.14
CA ASP A 83 1.45 -18.18 -29.99
C ASP A 83 1.70 -16.67 -30.15
N VAL A 84 2.38 -16.06 -29.18
CA VAL A 84 2.71 -14.62 -29.19
C VAL A 84 4.23 -14.41 -29.32
N PRO A 85 4.70 -13.72 -30.37
CA PRO A 85 6.12 -13.49 -30.54
C PRO A 85 6.69 -12.52 -29.50
N LYS A 86 8.00 -12.61 -29.30
CA LYS A 86 8.84 -11.68 -28.56
C LYS A 86 10.18 -11.60 -29.27
N ASN A 87 10.57 -10.39 -29.70
CA ASN A 87 11.82 -10.18 -30.46
C ASN A 87 11.95 -11.10 -31.69
N GLY A 88 10.84 -11.33 -32.42
CA GLY A 88 10.84 -12.13 -33.64
C GLY A 88 10.82 -13.66 -33.47
N SER A 89 10.68 -14.17 -32.24
CA SER A 89 10.55 -15.61 -31.97
C SER A 89 9.42 -15.88 -30.96
N VAL A 90 8.87 -17.11 -30.92
CA VAL A 90 7.87 -17.52 -29.91
C VAL A 90 8.57 -18.28 -28.79
N PRO A 91 8.91 -17.63 -27.66
CA PRO A 91 9.47 -18.33 -26.53
C PRO A 91 8.45 -19.27 -25.90
N GLY A 92 8.92 -20.30 -25.18
CA GLY A 92 8.04 -21.31 -24.56
C GLY A 92 6.95 -20.72 -23.67
N TYR A 93 7.25 -19.65 -22.92
CA TYR A 93 6.33 -18.93 -22.04
C TYR A 93 5.35 -17.99 -22.77
N ARG A 94 5.38 -17.95 -24.11
CA ARG A 94 4.40 -17.24 -24.94
C ARG A 94 3.73 -18.14 -25.98
N ARG A 95 3.75 -19.45 -25.77
CA ARG A 95 2.98 -20.39 -26.58
C ARG A 95 1.51 -20.38 -26.17
N ALA A 96 0.63 -20.81 -27.08
CA ALA A 96 -0.77 -21.04 -26.76
C ALA A 96 -0.91 -21.94 -25.51
N GLY A 97 -1.90 -21.63 -24.66
CA GLY A 97 -2.17 -22.27 -23.38
C GLY A 97 -1.26 -21.83 -22.22
N GLN A 98 -0.25 -20.98 -22.45
CA GLN A 98 0.56 -20.44 -21.34
C GLN A 98 -0.21 -19.33 -20.63
N SER A 99 -0.04 -19.25 -19.30
CA SER A 99 -0.72 -18.22 -18.52
C SER A 99 -0.22 -16.82 -18.85
N VAL A 100 -1.07 -15.85 -18.64
CA VAL A 100 -0.74 -14.42 -18.69
C VAL A 100 -1.19 -13.75 -17.41
N LEU A 101 -0.43 -12.74 -17.02
CA LEU A 101 -0.75 -11.96 -15.85
C LEU A 101 -1.22 -10.59 -16.29
N LEU A 102 -2.26 -10.10 -15.62
CA LEU A 102 -2.63 -8.70 -15.68
C LEU A 102 -1.91 -8.00 -14.53
N LYS A 103 -1.18 -6.93 -14.87
CA LYS A 103 -0.34 -6.18 -13.93
C LYS A 103 -0.84 -4.75 -13.83
N VAL A 104 -0.86 -4.23 -12.61
CA VAL A 104 -1.09 -2.81 -12.35
C VAL A 104 0.23 -2.07 -12.15
N SER A 105 0.27 -0.84 -12.62
CA SER A 105 1.32 0.13 -12.34
C SER A 105 0.68 1.43 -11.88
N MET A 106 0.98 1.82 -10.66
CA MET A 106 0.68 3.14 -10.14
C MET A 106 1.82 4.07 -10.54
N LYS A 107 1.56 4.96 -11.51
CA LYS A 107 2.47 6.06 -11.81
C LYS A 107 2.17 7.24 -10.91
N VAL A 108 3.23 7.97 -10.60
CA VAL A 108 3.20 9.25 -9.90
C VAL A 108 3.69 10.23 -10.95
N GLY A 109 2.83 11.15 -11.38
CA GLY A 109 3.30 12.30 -12.14
C GLY A 109 4.14 13.23 -11.27
N ASP A 110 4.55 14.35 -11.84
CA ASP A 110 5.36 15.35 -11.15
C ASP A 110 4.59 16.04 -10.01
N ARG A 111 3.25 15.92 -9.99
CA ARG A 111 2.37 16.35 -8.91
C ARG A 111 1.76 15.14 -8.20
N TRP A 112 1.49 15.29 -6.90
CA TRP A 112 0.90 14.24 -6.08
C TRP A 112 -0.52 13.85 -6.53
N GLU A 113 -1.21 14.73 -7.25
CA GLU A 113 -2.55 14.57 -7.83
C GLU A 113 -2.53 13.80 -9.17
N ASP A 114 -1.35 13.61 -9.78
CA ASP A 114 -1.19 12.90 -11.05
C ASP A 114 -0.94 11.40 -10.78
N ILE A 115 -1.77 10.77 -9.95
CA ILE A 115 -1.73 9.32 -9.77
C ILE A 115 -2.45 8.70 -10.96
N GLU A 116 -1.79 7.77 -11.66
CA GLU A 116 -2.41 7.02 -12.74
C GLU A 116 -2.21 5.53 -12.54
N ALA A 117 -3.31 4.84 -12.20
CA ALA A 117 -3.37 3.38 -12.29
C ALA A 117 -3.47 2.95 -13.76
N SER A 118 -2.45 2.26 -14.25
CA SER A 118 -2.41 1.65 -15.58
C SER A 118 -2.38 0.14 -15.48
N PHE A 119 -3.17 -0.54 -16.31
CA PHE A 119 -3.21 -2.00 -16.40
C PHE A 119 -2.63 -2.47 -17.72
N PHE A 120 -1.80 -3.52 -17.69
CA PHE A 120 -1.22 -4.10 -18.89
C PHE A 120 -0.90 -5.58 -18.69
N TRP A 121 -0.89 -6.30 -19.81
CA TRP A 121 -0.54 -7.72 -19.83
C TRP A 121 0.97 -7.92 -19.74
N VAL A 122 1.35 -8.97 -19.01
CA VAL A 122 2.70 -9.50 -18.97
C VAL A 122 2.67 -11.02 -19.13
N ASP A 123 3.74 -11.59 -19.70
CA ASP A 123 3.92 -13.04 -19.72
C ASP A 123 4.21 -13.60 -18.31
N GLN A 124 4.22 -14.93 -18.16
CA GLN A 124 4.51 -15.59 -16.86
C GLN A 124 5.85 -15.19 -16.23
N GLN A 125 6.78 -14.63 -17.02
CA GLN A 125 8.05 -14.13 -16.51
C GLN A 125 8.00 -12.65 -16.11
N GLY A 126 6.82 -12.03 -16.16
CA GLY A 126 6.60 -10.62 -15.83
C GLY A 126 7.02 -9.64 -16.92
N HIS A 127 7.31 -10.11 -18.15
CA HIS A 127 7.71 -9.22 -19.23
C HIS A 127 6.52 -8.70 -20.02
N ARG A 128 6.52 -7.40 -20.26
CA ARG A 128 5.59 -6.72 -21.15
C ARG A 128 5.99 -6.92 -22.63
N GLY A 129 5.01 -6.84 -23.53
CA GLY A 129 5.22 -6.72 -24.98
C GLY A 129 3.97 -6.14 -25.63
N SER A 130 4.12 -5.35 -26.70
CA SER A 130 2.98 -4.80 -27.45
C SER A 130 2.13 -5.89 -28.11
N GLU A 131 2.73 -7.07 -28.30
CA GLU A 131 2.10 -8.25 -28.89
C GLU A 131 1.16 -8.97 -27.91
N LEU A 132 1.32 -8.73 -26.60
CA LEU A 132 0.38 -9.21 -25.58
C LEU A 132 -0.81 -8.26 -25.52
N SER A 133 -1.86 -8.60 -26.25
CA SER A 133 -3.09 -7.82 -26.36
C SER A 133 -4.31 -8.63 -25.90
N ASN A 134 -5.42 -7.96 -25.64
CA ASN A 134 -6.68 -8.63 -25.27
C ASN A 134 -7.10 -9.68 -26.31
N ALA A 135 -6.79 -9.49 -27.59
CA ALA A 135 -7.18 -10.42 -28.65
C ALA A 135 -6.44 -11.78 -28.56
N SER A 136 -5.26 -11.79 -27.95
CA SER A 136 -4.43 -12.99 -27.79
C SER A 136 -4.67 -13.74 -26.47
N ILE A 137 -5.65 -13.32 -25.67
CA ILE A 137 -5.83 -13.76 -24.28
C ILE A 137 -7.26 -14.23 -24.06
N ASP A 138 -7.38 -15.46 -23.57
CA ASP A 138 -8.62 -15.98 -23.01
C ASP A 138 -8.58 -15.75 -21.50
N ILE A 139 -9.46 -14.86 -21.02
CA ILE A 139 -9.60 -14.57 -19.59
C ILE A 139 -10.30 -15.75 -18.92
N GLU A 140 -9.72 -16.26 -17.83
CA GLU A 140 -10.27 -17.38 -17.08
C GLU A 140 -11.55 -16.97 -16.33
N GLY A 141 -12.48 -17.92 -16.16
CA GLY A 141 -13.64 -17.75 -15.30
C GLY A 141 -14.77 -16.87 -15.84
N ASP A 142 -14.87 -16.70 -17.17
CA ASP A 142 -15.86 -15.83 -17.84
C ASP A 142 -15.82 -14.35 -17.39
N LEU A 143 -14.72 -13.92 -16.76
CA LEU A 143 -14.55 -12.54 -16.33
C LEU A 143 -14.42 -11.61 -17.55
N THR A 144 -15.07 -10.46 -17.46
CA THR A 144 -14.76 -9.34 -18.34
C THR A 144 -13.40 -8.74 -17.99
N LEU A 145 -12.79 -8.02 -18.93
CA LEU A 145 -11.53 -7.32 -18.66
C LEU A 145 -11.66 -6.31 -17.51
N ASP A 146 -12.82 -5.67 -17.34
CA ASP A 146 -13.00 -4.70 -16.28
C ASP A 146 -13.12 -5.37 -14.91
N GLU A 147 -13.78 -6.52 -14.81
CA GLU A 147 -13.78 -7.34 -13.59
C GLU A 147 -12.38 -7.84 -13.24
N ALA A 148 -11.60 -8.30 -14.23
CA ALA A 148 -10.21 -8.69 -14.01
C ALA A 148 -9.33 -7.53 -13.52
N LYS A 149 -9.55 -6.29 -13.99
CA LYS A 149 -8.86 -5.11 -13.46
C LYS A 149 -9.24 -4.86 -12.00
N ILE A 150 -10.52 -5.03 -11.64
CA ILE A 150 -11.01 -4.92 -10.25
C ILE A 150 -10.27 -5.90 -9.35
N GLU A 151 -10.19 -7.17 -9.74
CA GLU A 151 -9.49 -8.18 -8.95
C GLU A 151 -8.00 -7.86 -8.78
N VAL A 152 -7.30 -7.47 -9.85
CA VAL A 152 -5.89 -7.07 -9.78
C VAL A 152 -5.70 -5.82 -8.94
N GLY A 153 -6.62 -4.85 -9.03
CA GLY A 153 -6.62 -3.63 -8.23
C GLY A 153 -6.73 -3.93 -6.74
N MET A 154 -7.70 -4.75 -6.35
CA MET A 154 -7.88 -5.19 -4.95
C MET A 154 -6.68 -5.96 -4.42
N HIS A 155 -6.10 -6.84 -5.24
CA HIS A 155 -4.89 -7.57 -4.89
C HIS A 155 -3.72 -6.63 -4.65
N TYR A 156 -3.50 -5.67 -5.55
CA TYR A 156 -2.48 -4.64 -5.37
C TYR A 156 -2.70 -3.83 -4.09
N ASP A 157 -3.94 -3.39 -3.84
CA ASP A 157 -4.28 -2.56 -2.67
C ASP A 157 -4.01 -3.30 -1.36
N THR A 158 -4.33 -4.58 -1.31
CA THR A 158 -4.04 -5.45 -0.15
C THR A 158 -2.52 -5.53 0.09
N ASN A 159 -1.75 -5.84 -0.95
CA ASN A 159 -0.29 -5.95 -0.85
C ASN A 159 0.37 -4.60 -0.53
N GLU A 160 -0.14 -3.49 -1.06
CA GLU A 160 0.41 -2.16 -0.80
C GLU A 160 0.12 -1.70 0.64
N LYS A 161 -1.08 -1.98 1.18
CA LYS A 161 -1.42 -1.78 2.59
C LYS A 161 -0.48 -2.56 3.51
N GLU A 162 -0.19 -3.81 3.19
CA GLU A 162 0.76 -4.63 3.96
C GLU A 162 2.20 -4.10 3.85
N ARG A 163 2.67 -3.85 2.62
CA ARG A 163 4.06 -3.46 2.34
C ARG A 163 4.39 -2.08 2.91
N VAL A 164 3.60 -1.06 2.55
CA VAL A 164 3.83 0.33 2.96
C VAL A 164 3.27 0.58 4.36
N GLY A 165 2.04 0.16 4.60
CA GLY A 165 1.40 0.36 5.90
C GLY A 165 2.11 -0.40 7.02
N GLY A 166 2.55 -1.64 6.75
CA GLY A 166 3.37 -2.41 7.68
C GLY A 166 4.73 -1.77 7.95
N TRP A 167 5.38 -1.21 6.92
CA TRP A 167 6.64 -0.49 7.10
C TRP A 167 6.48 0.80 7.94
N ASN A 168 5.45 1.59 7.67
CA ASN A 168 5.11 2.78 8.47
C ASN A 168 4.86 2.42 9.94
N TRP A 169 4.12 1.34 10.18
CA TRP A 169 3.92 0.81 11.53
C TRP A 169 5.24 0.45 12.22
N ASN A 170 6.14 -0.24 11.52
CA ASN A 170 7.45 -0.59 12.08
C ASN A 170 8.28 0.65 12.45
N LYS A 171 8.22 1.73 11.64
CA LYS A 171 8.85 3.03 11.93
C LYS A 171 8.27 3.69 13.18
N VAL A 172 6.96 3.82 13.26
CA VAL A 172 6.28 4.45 14.40
C VAL A 172 6.50 3.65 15.68
N VAL A 173 6.47 2.32 15.63
CA VAL A 173 6.80 1.45 16.77
C VAL A 173 8.24 1.64 17.23
N TYR A 174 9.19 1.71 16.30
CA TYR A 174 10.60 1.97 16.64
C TYR A 174 10.79 3.32 17.34
N TRP A 175 10.18 4.39 16.83
CA TRP A 175 10.21 5.71 17.45
C TRP A 175 9.52 5.73 18.82
N GLY A 176 8.36 5.08 18.95
CA GLY A 176 7.68 4.90 20.22
C GLY A 176 8.53 4.19 21.28
N ARG A 177 9.25 3.14 20.87
CA ARG A 177 10.20 2.42 21.73
C ARG A 177 11.38 3.31 22.13
N LEU A 178 11.90 4.16 21.25
CA LEU A 178 12.93 5.14 21.61
C LEU A 178 12.43 6.12 22.67
N ARG A 179 11.20 6.64 22.52
CA ARG A 179 10.59 7.51 23.54
C ARG A 179 10.43 6.80 24.89
N LEU A 180 10.04 5.51 24.89
CA LEU A 180 9.97 4.71 26.12
C LEU A 180 11.35 4.47 26.75
N LEU A 181 12.38 4.21 25.94
CA LEU A 181 13.75 4.06 26.43
C LEU A 181 14.24 5.34 27.12
N ASN A 182 14.00 6.50 26.50
CA ASN A 182 14.33 7.80 27.09
C ASN A 182 13.56 8.02 28.40
N LEU A 183 12.26 7.69 28.43
CA LEU A 183 11.46 7.76 29.64
C LEU A 183 12.00 6.87 30.77
N ALA A 184 12.37 5.62 30.48
CA ALA A 184 12.93 4.68 31.44
C ALA A 184 14.32 5.09 31.98
N LEU A 185 15.05 5.88 31.20
CA LEU A 185 16.32 6.50 31.56
C LEU A 185 16.16 7.86 32.26
N GLN A 186 14.91 8.33 32.45
CA GLN A 186 14.60 9.66 33.00
C GLN A 186 15.21 10.81 32.17
N LEU A 187 15.37 10.58 30.86
CA LEU A 187 15.79 11.59 29.91
C LEU A 187 14.58 12.38 29.40
N SER A 188 14.83 13.60 28.93
CA SER A 188 13.83 14.38 28.22
C SER A 188 13.38 13.63 26.96
N VAL A 189 12.08 13.37 26.84
CA VAL A 189 11.50 12.84 25.59
C VAL A 189 11.32 14.01 24.62
N THR A 190 12.12 14.04 23.56
CA THR A 190 12.03 15.06 22.50
C THR A 190 11.35 14.49 21.26
N ASN A 191 10.39 15.21 20.71
CA ASN A 191 9.70 14.83 19.47
C ASN A 191 10.52 15.28 18.24
N SER A 192 11.67 14.64 18.02
CA SER A 192 12.61 14.99 16.95
C SER A 192 12.54 14.05 15.74
N GLU A 193 11.58 13.13 15.72
CA GLU A 193 11.44 12.14 14.66
C GLU A 193 10.91 12.77 13.37
N ASP A 194 11.54 12.41 12.25
CA ASP A 194 11.12 12.88 10.93
C ASP A 194 9.93 12.09 10.40
N THR A 195 8.72 12.53 10.75
CA THR A 195 7.47 11.91 10.28
C THR A 195 7.28 12.03 8.76
N SER A 196 8.08 12.83 8.05
CA SER A 196 8.07 12.88 6.58
C SER A 196 8.66 11.62 5.94
N GLU A 197 9.39 10.80 6.71
CA GLU A 197 9.86 9.50 6.25
C GLU A 197 8.71 8.53 5.93
N LEU A 198 7.59 8.63 6.67
CA LEU A 198 6.41 7.79 6.47
C LEU A 198 5.85 7.98 5.07
N LYS A 199 5.49 6.87 4.42
CA LYS A 199 5.04 6.85 3.01
C LYS A 199 3.53 6.73 2.91
N GLN A 200 2.93 7.45 1.96
CA GLN A 200 1.52 7.27 1.66
C GLN A 200 1.27 5.86 1.09
N VAL A 201 0.36 5.10 1.69
CA VAL A 201 -0.25 3.92 1.07
C VAL A 201 -1.11 4.43 -0.08
N ARG A 202 -0.90 3.88 -1.27
CA ARG A 202 -1.58 4.34 -2.49
C ARG A 202 -2.43 3.23 -3.04
N LEU A 203 -3.71 3.52 -3.20
CA LEU A 203 -4.69 2.53 -3.58
C LEU A 203 -5.19 2.78 -5.01
N VAL A 204 -5.45 1.70 -5.73
CA VAL A 204 -6.16 1.71 -7.01
C VAL A 204 -7.61 2.13 -6.79
N GLU A 205 -8.22 1.68 -5.69
CA GLU A 205 -9.58 2.07 -5.31
C GLU A 205 -9.74 3.60 -5.16
N GLU A 206 -8.82 4.24 -4.45
CA GLU A 206 -8.76 5.71 -4.28
C GLU A 206 -8.76 6.41 -5.64
N HIS A 207 -7.89 5.96 -6.55
CA HIS A 207 -7.79 6.48 -7.91
C HIS A 207 -9.07 6.30 -8.75
N TRP A 208 -9.80 5.20 -8.56
CA TRP A 208 -11.06 4.99 -9.28
C TRP A 208 -12.19 5.87 -8.76
N LEU A 209 -12.26 6.10 -7.45
CA LEU A 209 -13.23 7.00 -6.85
C LEU A 209 -12.99 8.45 -7.30
N GLU A 210 -11.74 8.92 -7.29
CA GLU A 210 -11.39 10.24 -7.79
C GLU A 210 -11.78 10.43 -9.27
N LYS A 211 -11.51 9.42 -10.11
CA LYS A 211 -11.90 9.46 -11.53
C LYS A 211 -13.41 9.47 -11.73
N GLU A 212 -14.15 8.71 -10.94
CA GLU A 212 -15.61 8.68 -11.03
C GLU A 212 -16.21 10.00 -10.55
N GLU A 213 -15.72 10.59 -9.45
CA GLU A 213 -16.13 11.91 -9.00
C GLU A 213 -15.85 12.99 -10.06
N LEU A 214 -14.67 12.99 -10.67
CA LEU A 214 -14.32 13.91 -11.76
C LEU A 214 -15.25 13.73 -12.97
N ARG A 215 -15.61 12.49 -13.31
CA ARG A 215 -16.55 12.18 -14.40
C ARG A 215 -17.94 12.71 -14.09
N GLN A 216 -18.45 12.50 -12.86
CA GLN A 216 -19.76 13.00 -12.44
C GLN A 216 -19.79 14.54 -12.45
N ASN A 217 -18.74 15.18 -11.94
CA ASN A 217 -18.62 16.64 -11.95
C ASN A 217 -18.60 17.21 -13.38
N PHE A 218 -17.91 16.54 -14.31
CA PHE A 218 -17.91 16.92 -15.72
C PHE A 218 -19.31 16.78 -16.36
N LEU A 219 -20.01 15.67 -16.10
CA LEU A 219 -21.36 15.43 -16.62
C LEU A 219 -22.37 16.45 -16.10
N VAL A 220 -22.32 16.78 -14.81
CA VAL A 220 -23.14 17.84 -14.21
C VAL A 220 -22.82 19.19 -14.84
N HIS A 221 -21.54 19.49 -15.10
CA HIS A 221 -21.14 20.73 -15.74
C HIS A 221 -21.60 20.81 -17.21
N GLU A 222 -21.54 19.72 -17.97
CA GLU A 222 -22.09 19.65 -19.33
C GLU A 222 -23.62 19.82 -19.34
N GLN A 223 -24.34 19.24 -18.39
CA GLN A 223 -25.79 19.42 -18.25
C GLN A 223 -26.14 20.88 -17.98
N LEU A 224 -25.42 21.53 -17.05
CA LEU A 224 -25.57 22.96 -16.75
C LEU A 224 -25.26 23.86 -17.96
N LEU A 225 -24.30 23.47 -18.81
CA LEU A 225 -23.96 24.21 -20.03
C LEU A 225 -24.97 23.99 -21.17
N ARG A 226 -25.73 22.90 -21.14
CA ARG A 226 -26.79 22.58 -22.13
C ARG A 226 -28.17 23.14 -21.78
N GLY A 227 -28.36 23.62 -20.56
CA GLY A 227 -29.57 24.34 -20.15
C GLY A 227 -30.80 23.45 -19.91
N ASP A 228 -30.57 22.19 -19.50
CA ASP A 228 -31.61 21.29 -18.95
C ASP A 228 -31.69 21.41 -17.43
#